data_AF-A0A924XFS9-F1
#
_entry.id   AF-A0A924XFS9-F1
#
_cell.length_a   1.000
_cell.length_b   1.000
_cell.length_c   1.000
_cell.angle_alpha   90.00
_cell.angle_beta   90.00
_cell.angle_gamma   90.00
#
_symmetry.space_group_name_H-M   'P 1'
#
loop_
_entity.id
_entity.type
_entity.pdbx_description
1 polymer ?
#
loop_
_entity_poly.entity_id
_entity_poly.type
_entity_poly.pdbx_seq_one_letter_code
_entity_poly.pdbx_strand_id
1 'polypeptide(L)'
;MKHIPLKSTIAFVTFIIGVGITAFWFTNTIDYVSDDYVSDVGFETQICHQRYSESFDGSDYKNVVTSKSYRLDAKQKRDFVSEQKANAEATANLFARFQEMPLSKSPQCVDECYRLTWLPTFHAPTVIRVWRSGDEYFIATKRLDGKGGYELGELETEQIHALTIDEWKSFDAPLLQNQFWKTSALIKEGTLHDGASWTLEGFSNGKYHSIYRRTPSKQLTQIFKRMFDLSGVETEHEDYLG
;
A
#
# COMPACT_ATOMS: atom_id res chain seq x y z
N MET A 1 -11.59 -23.50 66.93
CA MET A 1 -10.74 -23.81 65.74
C MET A 1 -11.62 -24.48 64.70
N LYS A 2 -11.84 -23.83 63.54
CA LYS A 2 -12.70 -24.38 62.46
C LYS A 2 -11.88 -25.34 61.61
N HIS A 3 -12.27 -26.61 61.58
CA HIS A 3 -11.69 -27.63 60.70
C HIS A 3 -12.12 -27.37 59.25
N ILE A 4 -11.15 -27.11 58.39
CA ILE A 4 -11.37 -27.01 56.94
C ILE A 4 -11.44 -28.44 56.39
N PRO A 5 -12.49 -28.81 55.63
CA PRO A 5 -12.65 -30.16 55.11
C PRO A 5 -11.60 -30.48 54.03
N LEU A 6 -10.94 -31.63 54.17
CA LEU A 6 -9.82 -32.14 53.37
C LEU A 6 -10.05 -32.10 51.83
N LYS A 7 -11.31 -32.10 51.39
CA LYS A 7 -11.67 -32.06 49.96
C LYS A 7 -11.49 -30.68 49.32
N SER A 8 -11.59 -29.58 50.08
CA SER A 8 -11.36 -28.22 49.54
C SER A 8 -9.87 -27.91 49.35
N THR A 9 -8.98 -28.58 50.11
CA THR A 9 -7.53 -28.40 49.99
C THR A 9 -6.98 -28.99 48.70
N ILE A 10 -7.55 -30.10 48.22
CA ILE A 10 -7.09 -30.78 46.99
C ILE A 10 -7.46 -29.98 45.74
N ALA A 11 -8.63 -29.33 45.71
CA ALA A 11 -9.07 -28.51 44.58
C ALA A 11 -8.28 -27.19 44.45
N PHE A 12 -7.76 -26.65 45.55
CA PHE A 12 -6.97 -25.41 45.53
C PHE A 12 -5.51 -25.65 45.09
N VAL A 13 -4.95 -26.82 45.42
CA VAL A 13 -3.57 -27.19 45.03
C VAL A 13 -3.48 -27.51 43.53
N THR A 14 -4.50 -28.10 42.92
CA THR A 14 -4.52 -28.34 41.46
C THR A 14 -4.72 -27.06 40.64
N PHE A 15 -5.44 -26.07 41.17
CA PHE A 15 -5.64 -24.78 40.47
C PHE A 15 -4.35 -23.93 40.44
N ILE A 16 -3.56 -23.92 41.52
CA ILE A 16 -2.31 -23.14 41.56
C ILE A 16 -1.19 -23.77 40.73
N ILE A 17 -1.10 -25.11 40.68
CA ILE A 17 -0.12 -25.80 39.82
C ILE A 17 -0.49 -25.62 38.33
N GLY A 18 -1.78 -25.63 37.98
CA GLY A 18 -2.26 -25.43 36.61
C GLY A 18 -2.00 -24.02 36.05
N VAL A 19 -2.19 -22.98 36.86
CA VAL A 19 -1.94 -21.58 36.43
C VAL A 19 -0.44 -21.22 36.45
N GLY A 20 0.36 -21.86 37.32
CA GLY A 20 1.81 -21.68 37.33
C GLY A 20 2.51 -22.27 36.10
N ILE A 21 2.03 -23.41 35.57
CA ILE A 21 2.64 -24.06 34.39
C ILE A 21 2.32 -23.28 33.11
N THR A 22 1.14 -22.68 32.96
CA THR A 22 0.83 -21.86 31.77
C THR A 22 1.56 -20.51 31.76
N ALA A 23 1.82 -19.90 32.91
CA ALA A 23 2.61 -18.66 32.99
C ALA A 23 4.12 -18.87 32.77
N PHE A 24 4.67 -20.02 33.17
CA PHE A 24 6.09 -20.36 32.96
C PHE A 24 6.40 -20.72 31.50
N TRP A 25 5.44 -21.27 30.75
CA TRP A 25 5.58 -21.50 29.31
C TRP A 25 5.45 -20.22 28.46
N PHE A 26 4.84 -19.15 28.99
CA PHE A 26 4.67 -17.89 28.26
C PHE A 26 5.78 -16.87 28.51
N THR A 27 6.61 -17.05 29.54
CA THR A 27 7.66 -16.07 29.93
C THR A 27 9.09 -16.54 29.68
N ASN A 28 9.31 -17.79 29.27
CA ASN A 28 10.63 -18.35 28.93
C ASN A 28 10.86 -18.61 27.42
N THR A 29 10.05 -18.01 26.54
CA THR A 29 10.25 -18.11 25.07
C THR A 29 10.74 -16.79 24.48
N ILE A 30 11.56 -16.05 25.23
CA ILE A 30 12.33 -14.92 24.71
C ILE A 30 13.78 -15.10 25.20
N ASP A 31 14.43 -16.14 24.69
CA ASP A 31 15.88 -16.21 24.69
C ASP A 31 16.35 -16.07 23.24
N TYR A 32 17.08 -14.97 23.01
CA TYR A 32 18.18 -14.81 22.06
C TYR A 32 18.24 -15.79 20.89
N VAL A 33 17.77 -15.35 19.72
CA VAL A 33 18.25 -15.88 18.44
C VAL A 33 19.25 -14.89 17.89
N SER A 34 20.52 -15.18 18.17
CA SER A 34 21.66 -14.69 17.41
C SER A 34 21.65 -15.30 16.01
N ASP A 35 22.18 -14.56 15.03
CA ASP A 35 22.51 -15.01 13.69
C ASP A 35 23.12 -16.43 13.68
N ASP A 36 22.47 -17.36 12.98
CA ASP A 36 23.15 -18.30 12.09
C ASP A 36 22.13 -19.13 11.27
N TYR A 37 22.32 -19.05 9.95
CA TYR A 37 21.99 -20.05 8.91
C TYR A 37 20.91 -21.09 9.24
N VAL A 38 19.70 -20.90 8.67
CA VAL A 38 18.73 -21.98 8.51
C VAL A 38 18.71 -22.44 7.06
N SER A 39 19.17 -23.68 6.88
CA SER A 39 19.07 -24.50 5.70
C SER A 39 17.62 -24.88 5.38
N ASP A 40 17.24 -24.61 4.13
CA ASP A 40 16.39 -25.40 3.24
C ASP A 40 15.48 -26.47 3.90
N VAL A 41 14.24 -26.07 4.18
CA VAL A 41 13.12 -26.99 4.38
C VAL A 41 12.07 -26.62 3.33
N GLY A 42 12.01 -27.43 2.28
CA GLY A 42 11.13 -27.25 1.13
C GLY A 42 9.65 -27.26 1.53
N PHE A 43 9.10 -26.07 1.69
CA PHE A 43 7.73 -25.75 1.30
C PHE A 43 7.84 -24.65 0.25
N GLU A 44 7.55 -25.01 -1.00
CA GLU A 44 7.50 -24.10 -2.13
C GLU A 44 6.21 -23.28 -2.05
N THR A 45 6.04 -22.48 -0.99
CA THR A 45 5.14 -21.33 -1.08
C THR A 45 5.90 -20.28 -1.86
N GLN A 46 5.44 -19.99 -3.07
CA GLN A 46 5.99 -18.92 -3.88
C GLN A 46 5.62 -17.60 -3.20
N ILE A 47 6.38 -17.21 -2.17
CA ILE A 47 6.13 -15.99 -1.43
C ILE A 47 6.36 -14.84 -2.42
N CYS A 48 5.30 -14.10 -2.73
CA CYS A 48 5.37 -12.98 -3.66
C CYS A 48 5.99 -11.73 -3.00
N HIS A 49 7.12 -11.93 -2.32
CA HIS A 49 8.00 -10.87 -1.83
C HIS A 49 8.77 -10.28 -3.02
N GLN A 50 8.21 -9.18 -3.51
CA GLN A 50 8.75 -8.28 -4.51
C GLN A 50 10.19 -7.76 -4.33
N ARG A 51 11.22 -8.29 -5.00
CA ARG A 51 12.38 -7.48 -5.45
C ARG A 51 12.59 -7.72 -6.95
N TYR A 52 12.37 -6.68 -7.76
CA TYR A 52 12.37 -6.81 -9.23
C TYR A 52 13.71 -6.41 -9.86
N SER A 53 14.08 -7.09 -10.96
CA SER A 53 15.27 -6.85 -11.79
C SER A 53 14.94 -6.47 -13.25
N GLU A 54 13.67 -6.34 -13.62
CA GLU A 54 13.25 -5.99 -14.99
C GLU A 54 13.09 -4.47 -15.16
N SER A 55 13.57 -3.94 -16.29
CA SER A 55 13.41 -2.53 -16.66
C SER A 55 12.10 -2.31 -17.41
N PHE A 56 11.21 -1.47 -16.87
CA PHE A 56 9.98 -1.03 -17.55
C PHE A 56 10.18 0.30 -18.27
N ASP A 57 9.50 0.52 -19.40
CA ASP A 57 9.63 1.75 -20.18
C ASP A 57 8.29 2.48 -20.42
N GLY A 58 8.34 3.65 -21.06
CA GLY A 58 7.16 4.47 -21.36
C GLY A 58 6.03 3.72 -22.09
N SER A 59 6.35 2.67 -22.85
CA SER A 59 5.35 1.87 -23.56
C SER A 59 4.49 1.03 -22.63
N ASP A 60 5.04 0.56 -21.52
CA ASP A 60 4.35 -0.23 -20.50
C ASP A 60 3.31 0.61 -19.73
N TYR A 61 3.52 1.92 -19.62
CA TYR A 61 2.65 2.84 -18.89
C TYR A 61 1.65 3.61 -19.76
N LYS A 62 1.60 3.37 -21.07
CA LYS A 62 0.73 4.09 -22.01
C LYS A 62 -0.75 4.13 -21.62
N ASN A 63 -1.23 3.14 -20.87
CA ASN A 63 -2.63 3.02 -20.46
C ASN A 63 -2.84 3.21 -18.95
N VAL A 64 -1.77 3.49 -18.19
CA VAL A 64 -1.80 3.52 -16.72
C VAL A 64 -2.41 4.83 -16.22
N VAL A 65 -2.15 5.96 -16.89
CA VAL A 65 -2.71 7.27 -16.54
C VAL A 65 -3.14 8.04 -17.80
N THR A 66 -4.15 7.54 -18.52
CA THR A 66 -4.75 8.30 -19.63
C THR A 66 -6.02 9.03 -19.18
N SER A 67 -5.86 10.22 -18.62
CA SER A 67 -5.85 11.43 -19.44
C SER A 67 -5.70 12.71 -18.61
N LYS A 68 -4.80 13.59 -19.07
CA LYS A 68 -4.66 15.01 -18.66
C LYS A 68 -4.25 15.27 -17.20
N SER A 69 -3.35 14.47 -16.62
CA SER A 69 -2.75 14.80 -15.30
C SER A 69 -1.79 16.01 -15.34
N TYR A 70 -1.38 16.49 -16.52
CA TYR A 70 -0.69 17.79 -16.64
C TYR A 70 -1.20 18.62 -17.81
N ARG A 71 -2.42 19.17 -17.68
CA ARG A 71 -2.81 20.32 -18.51
C ARG A 71 -2.26 21.61 -17.91
N LEU A 72 -0.99 21.88 -18.15
CA LEU A 72 -0.50 23.26 -18.22
C LEU A 72 -0.95 23.87 -19.55
N ASP A 73 -1.74 24.92 -19.42
CA ASP A 73 -2.18 25.90 -20.40
C ASP A 73 -3.24 25.54 -21.47
N ALA A 74 -4.27 26.38 -21.51
CA ALA A 74 -5.49 26.28 -22.31
C ALA A 74 -5.40 26.97 -23.68
N LYS A 75 -4.19 27.19 -24.22
CA LYS A 75 -4.00 27.99 -25.45
C LYS A 75 -3.29 27.32 -26.63
N GLN A 76 -2.91 26.05 -26.57
CA GLN A 76 -2.35 25.36 -27.75
C GLN A 76 -3.24 24.21 -28.22
N LYS A 77 -3.57 24.22 -29.53
CA LYS A 77 -3.97 23.03 -30.28
C LYS A 77 -2.79 22.06 -30.27
N ARG A 78 -2.69 21.23 -29.22
CA ARG A 78 -1.65 20.22 -29.10
C ARG A 78 -2.06 18.94 -29.80
N ASP A 79 -1.09 18.31 -30.45
CA ASP A 79 -1.22 16.98 -31.00
C ASP A 79 -1.44 15.99 -29.82
N PHE A 80 -2.60 15.34 -29.84
CA PHE A 80 -3.04 14.43 -28.79
C PHE A 80 -2.12 13.21 -28.64
N VAL A 81 -1.47 12.79 -29.73
CA VAL A 81 -0.59 11.61 -29.71
C VAL A 81 0.71 11.91 -28.98
N SER A 82 1.35 13.05 -29.27
CA SER A 82 2.56 13.48 -28.55
C SER A 82 2.30 13.76 -27.07
N GLU A 83 1.14 14.33 -26.70
CA GLU A 83 0.77 14.54 -25.30
C GLU A 83 0.60 13.22 -24.54
N GLN A 84 -0.04 12.21 -25.15
CA GLN A 84 -0.15 10.89 -24.54
C GLN A 84 1.21 10.21 -24.35
N LYS A 85 2.09 10.32 -25.35
CA LYS A 85 3.44 9.76 -25.27
C LYS A 85 4.25 10.41 -24.14
N ALA A 86 4.24 11.74 -24.06
CA ALA A 86 4.93 12.49 -23.01
C ALA A 86 4.40 12.16 -21.61
N ASN A 87 3.08 12.02 -21.46
CA ASN A 87 2.48 11.63 -20.18
C ASN A 87 2.87 10.19 -19.78
N ALA A 88 2.91 9.27 -20.73
CA ALA A 88 3.32 7.89 -20.49
C ALA A 88 4.82 7.82 -20.09
N GLU A 89 5.67 8.60 -20.75
CA GLU A 89 7.10 8.73 -20.40
C GLU A 89 7.29 9.34 -19.01
N ALA A 90 6.55 10.40 -18.67
CA ALA A 90 6.60 10.99 -17.34
C ALA A 90 6.11 10.02 -16.25
N THR A 91 5.06 9.26 -16.54
CA THR A 91 4.53 8.22 -15.65
C THR A 91 5.54 7.10 -15.45
N ALA A 92 6.19 6.63 -16.52
CA ALA A 92 7.23 5.63 -16.45
C ALA A 92 8.45 6.14 -15.68
N ASN A 93 8.86 7.40 -15.88
CA ASN A 93 9.94 8.01 -15.13
C ASN A 93 9.63 8.05 -13.63
N LEU A 94 8.43 8.51 -13.26
CA LEU A 94 7.96 8.55 -11.87
C LEU A 94 8.03 7.15 -11.23
N PHE A 95 7.44 6.14 -11.87
CA PHE A 95 7.43 4.80 -11.31
C PHE A 95 8.78 4.11 -11.35
N ALA A 96 9.66 4.46 -12.29
CA ALA A 96 11.06 4.01 -12.27
C ALA A 96 11.81 4.56 -11.04
N ARG A 97 11.58 5.80 -10.64
CA ARG A 97 12.14 6.37 -9.38
C ARG A 97 11.67 5.61 -8.15
N PHE A 98 10.39 5.24 -8.13
CA PHE A 98 9.84 4.37 -7.09
C PHE A 98 10.20 2.88 -7.26
N GLN A 99 10.89 2.49 -8.32
CA GLN A 99 11.15 1.07 -8.63
C GLN A 99 9.85 0.24 -8.63
N GLU A 100 8.78 0.78 -9.23
CA GLU A 100 7.45 0.21 -9.26
C GLU A 100 7.04 -0.17 -10.69
N MET A 101 6.56 -1.40 -10.88
CA MET A 101 6.04 -1.85 -12.17
C MET A 101 4.62 -1.31 -12.47
N PRO A 102 4.11 -1.39 -13.71
CA PRO A 102 2.69 -1.20 -13.96
C PRO A 102 1.85 -2.29 -13.26
N LEU A 103 0.75 -1.92 -12.60
CA LEU A 103 -0.13 -2.92 -11.96
C LEU A 103 -0.73 -3.92 -12.95
N SER A 104 -0.91 -3.52 -14.22
CA SER A 104 -1.37 -4.41 -15.30
C SER A 104 -0.38 -5.52 -15.66
N LYS A 105 0.87 -5.42 -15.19
CA LYS A 105 1.93 -6.42 -15.33
C LYS A 105 2.16 -7.19 -14.02
N SER A 106 1.21 -7.13 -13.09
CA SER A 106 1.31 -7.87 -11.84
C SER A 106 1.52 -9.37 -12.11
N PRO A 107 2.38 -10.04 -11.32
CA PRO A 107 2.61 -11.48 -11.43
C PRO A 107 1.32 -12.27 -11.30
N GLN A 108 1.31 -13.47 -11.84
CA GLN A 108 0.15 -14.36 -11.79
C GLN A 108 -0.28 -14.74 -10.37
N CYS A 109 0.62 -14.71 -9.39
CA CYS A 109 0.30 -14.96 -7.99
C CYS A 109 -0.46 -13.81 -7.30
N VAL A 110 -0.54 -12.63 -7.92
CA VAL A 110 -1.23 -11.47 -7.36
C VAL A 110 -2.68 -11.50 -7.83
N ASP A 111 -3.59 -11.85 -6.92
CA ASP A 111 -5.02 -11.90 -7.23
C ASP A 111 -5.61 -10.51 -7.37
N GLU A 112 -5.16 -9.61 -6.50
CA GLU A 112 -5.71 -8.28 -6.31
C GLU A 112 -4.65 -7.33 -5.75
N CYS A 113 -4.53 -6.15 -6.35
CA CYS A 113 -3.55 -5.15 -5.96
C CYS A 113 -4.10 -3.75 -6.15
N TYR A 114 -3.76 -2.86 -5.23
CA TYR A 114 -4.07 -1.44 -5.31
C TYR A 114 -2.84 -0.61 -5.02
N ARG A 115 -2.71 0.53 -5.71
CA ARG A 115 -1.60 1.47 -5.51
C ARG A 115 -2.13 2.88 -5.37
N LEU A 116 -1.79 3.51 -4.26
CA LEU A 116 -1.94 4.95 -4.07
C LEU A 116 -0.62 5.62 -4.38
N THR A 117 -0.63 6.54 -5.33
CA THR A 117 0.46 7.48 -5.59
C THR A 117 0.04 8.85 -5.09
N TRP A 118 0.71 9.34 -4.05
CA TRP A 118 0.54 10.68 -3.51
C TRP A 118 1.73 11.54 -3.93
N LEU A 119 1.45 12.58 -4.71
CA LEU A 119 2.46 13.49 -5.25
C LEU A 119 2.15 14.92 -4.78
N PRO A 120 2.63 15.30 -3.57
CA PRO A 120 2.47 16.64 -3.03
C PRO A 120 3.46 17.62 -3.67
N THR A 121 3.07 18.89 -3.85
CA THR A 121 3.94 19.92 -4.44
C THR A 121 5.21 20.14 -3.62
N PHE A 122 5.10 20.19 -2.28
CA PHE A 122 6.18 20.66 -1.41
C PHE A 122 6.83 19.59 -0.53
N HIS A 123 6.28 18.38 -0.51
CA HIS A 123 6.78 17.25 0.29
C HIS A 123 7.22 16.09 -0.57
N ALA A 124 7.77 15.07 0.09
CA ALA A 124 8.31 13.89 -0.54
C ALA A 124 7.21 13.00 -1.16
N PRO A 125 7.29 12.71 -2.47
CA PRO A 125 6.40 11.76 -3.14
C PRO A 125 6.37 10.42 -2.42
N THR A 126 5.17 9.84 -2.27
CA THR A 126 5.00 8.54 -1.60
C THR A 126 4.08 7.64 -2.43
N VAL A 127 4.48 6.38 -2.57
CA VAL A 127 3.66 5.30 -3.14
C VAL A 127 3.37 4.28 -2.07
N ILE A 128 2.10 3.89 -1.95
CA ILE A 128 1.64 2.80 -1.09
C ILE A 128 0.95 1.77 -1.97
N ARG A 129 1.44 0.53 -1.97
CA ARG A 129 0.88 -0.60 -2.70
C ARG A 129 0.42 -1.67 -1.74
N VAL A 130 -0.85 -2.06 -1.81
CA VAL A 130 -1.42 -3.18 -1.05
C VAL A 130 -1.82 -4.28 -2.01
N TRP A 131 -1.57 -5.54 -1.66
CA TRP A 131 -1.95 -6.66 -2.52
C TRP A 131 -2.29 -7.92 -1.73
N ARG A 132 -3.06 -8.79 -2.39
CA ARG A 132 -3.41 -10.14 -1.94
C ARG A 132 -2.78 -11.18 -2.86
N SER A 133 -2.26 -12.23 -2.25
CA SER A 133 -1.81 -13.46 -2.90
C SER A 133 -2.36 -14.66 -2.13
N GLY A 134 -3.40 -15.29 -2.67
CA GLY A 134 -4.18 -16.30 -1.94
C GLY A 134 -4.79 -15.72 -0.67
N ASP A 135 -4.43 -16.33 0.47
CA ASP A 135 -4.87 -15.91 1.81
C ASP A 135 -3.87 -14.97 2.51
N GLU A 136 -2.82 -14.53 1.82
CA GLU A 136 -1.81 -13.60 2.33
C GLU A 136 -2.04 -12.18 1.80
N TYR A 137 -1.76 -11.20 2.66
CA TYR A 137 -1.98 -9.78 2.39
C TYR A 137 -0.73 -9.00 2.74
N PHE A 138 -0.41 -8.00 1.93
CA PHE A 138 0.82 -7.25 2.07
C PHE A 138 0.61 -5.78 1.77
N ILE A 139 1.51 -4.97 2.30
CA ILE A 139 1.65 -3.57 1.97
C ILE A 139 3.13 -3.25 1.74
N ALA A 140 3.40 -2.42 0.74
CA ALA A 140 4.69 -1.87 0.42
C ALA A 140 4.57 -0.35 0.34
N THR A 141 5.45 0.36 1.01
CA THR A 141 5.49 1.81 1.02
C THR A 141 6.85 2.29 0.58
N LYS A 142 6.86 3.24 -0.35
CA LYS A 142 8.07 3.81 -0.92
C LYS A 142 7.98 5.32 -0.93
N ARG A 143 9.05 5.98 -0.47
CA ARG A 143 9.15 7.45 -0.42
C ARG A 143 10.42 7.90 -1.11
N LEU A 144 10.31 8.98 -1.89
CA LEU A 144 11.47 9.63 -2.50
C LEU A 144 11.97 10.78 -1.62
N ASP A 145 13.23 11.20 -1.77
CA ASP A 145 13.83 12.31 -0.99
C ASP A 145 13.61 13.72 -1.58
N GLY A 146 12.95 13.82 -2.75
CA GLY A 146 12.69 15.09 -3.43
C GLY A 146 11.33 15.71 -3.11
N LYS A 147 10.79 16.47 -4.07
CA LYS A 147 9.48 17.14 -3.97
C LYS A 147 8.64 16.88 -5.22
N GLY A 148 7.37 16.54 -5.04
CA GLY A 148 6.50 16.17 -6.16
C GLY A 148 6.23 17.27 -7.18
N GLY A 149 6.30 18.54 -6.77
CA GLY A 149 6.18 19.69 -7.67
C GLY A 149 7.50 20.17 -8.30
N TYR A 150 8.63 19.53 -7.96
CA TYR A 150 9.97 19.95 -8.36
C TYR A 150 10.79 18.71 -8.78
N GLU A 151 12.05 18.63 -8.35
CA GLU A 151 12.87 17.44 -8.55
C GLU A 151 12.40 16.32 -7.63
N LEU A 152 12.04 15.17 -8.22
CA LEU A 152 11.47 14.02 -7.49
C LEU A 152 12.47 13.35 -6.54
N GLY A 153 13.76 13.50 -6.78
CA GLY A 153 14.80 12.85 -6.00
C GLY A 153 14.94 11.35 -6.32
N GLU A 154 15.61 10.63 -5.44
CA GLU A 154 15.83 9.19 -5.49
C GLU A 154 14.99 8.47 -4.41
N LEU A 155 14.92 7.14 -4.49
CA LEU A 155 14.25 6.32 -3.48
C LEU A 155 14.98 6.45 -2.13
N GLU A 156 14.30 7.02 -1.14
CA GLU A 156 14.83 7.24 0.21
C GLU A 156 14.52 6.06 1.12
N THR A 157 13.25 5.66 1.15
CA THR A 157 12.78 4.59 2.03
C THR A 157 11.87 3.61 1.30
N GLU A 158 12.02 2.34 1.64
CA GLU A 158 11.15 1.24 1.24
C GLU A 158 10.84 0.40 2.48
N GLN A 159 9.55 0.14 2.72
CA GLN A 159 9.08 -0.70 3.82
C GLN A 159 8.05 -1.68 3.27
N ILE A 160 8.16 -2.95 3.66
CA ILE A 160 7.22 -3.99 3.27
C ILE A 160 6.87 -4.81 4.51
N HIS A 161 5.58 -5.01 4.75
CA HIS A 161 5.10 -5.88 5.81
C HIS A 161 3.82 -6.60 5.40
N ALA A 162 3.56 -7.71 6.09
CA ALA A 162 2.31 -8.45 5.95
C ALA A 162 1.18 -7.70 6.68
N LEU A 163 -0.03 -7.80 6.13
CA LEU A 163 -1.26 -7.33 6.77
C LEU A 163 -2.03 -8.53 7.30
N THR A 164 -2.72 -8.33 8.42
CA THR A 164 -3.75 -9.25 8.88
C THR A 164 -4.98 -9.21 7.96
N ILE A 165 -5.80 -10.25 8.03
CA ILE A 165 -7.07 -10.29 7.30
C ILE A 165 -8.02 -9.14 7.70
N ASP A 166 -7.98 -8.71 8.97
CA ASP A 166 -8.82 -7.61 9.45
C ASP A 166 -8.33 -6.25 8.93
N GLU A 167 -7.01 -6.07 8.85
CA GLU A 167 -6.41 -4.91 8.19
C GLU A 167 -6.76 -4.87 6.70
N TRP A 168 -6.65 -6.00 5.99
CA TRP A 168 -7.08 -6.09 4.60
C TRP A 168 -8.56 -5.71 4.43
N LYS A 169 -9.45 -6.33 5.21
CA LYS A 169 -10.90 -6.06 5.16
C LYS A 169 -11.23 -4.60 5.46
N SER A 170 -10.53 -3.98 6.39
CA SER A 170 -10.74 -2.58 6.74
C SER A 170 -10.35 -1.60 5.61
N PHE A 171 -9.45 -2.02 4.72
CA PHE A 171 -9.11 -1.30 3.49
C PHE A 171 -10.08 -1.63 2.34
N ASP A 172 -10.44 -2.89 2.16
CA ASP A 172 -11.30 -3.36 1.07
C ASP A 172 -12.76 -2.86 1.22
N ALA A 173 -13.29 -2.80 2.44
CA ALA A 173 -14.68 -2.39 2.66
C ALA A 173 -15.00 -0.98 2.12
N PRO A 174 -14.17 0.07 2.37
CA PRO A 174 -14.32 1.36 1.71
C PRO A 174 -14.27 1.32 0.18
N LEU A 175 -13.43 0.49 -0.44
CA LEU A 175 -13.38 0.37 -1.90
C LEU A 175 -14.70 -0.14 -2.48
N LEU A 176 -15.27 -1.17 -1.84
CA LEU A 176 -16.56 -1.74 -2.21
C LEU A 176 -17.71 -0.74 -2.01
N GLN A 177 -17.75 -0.09 -0.85
CA GLN A 177 -18.78 0.90 -0.52
C GLN A 177 -18.79 2.07 -1.51
N ASN A 178 -17.60 2.52 -1.92
CA ASN A 178 -17.44 3.64 -2.85
C ASN A 178 -17.50 3.22 -4.32
N GLN A 179 -17.76 1.94 -4.60
CA GLN A 179 -17.82 1.40 -5.96
C GLN A 179 -16.60 1.81 -6.78
N PHE A 180 -15.40 1.65 -6.23
CA PHE A 180 -14.13 2.05 -6.87
C PHE A 180 -14.11 1.75 -8.37
N TRP A 181 -14.40 0.50 -8.75
CA TRP A 181 -14.40 0.01 -10.13
C TRP A 181 -15.40 0.68 -11.09
N LYS A 182 -16.39 1.40 -10.55
CA LYS A 182 -17.40 2.15 -11.32
C LYS A 182 -17.24 3.66 -11.20
N THR A 183 -16.32 4.13 -10.34
CA THR A 183 -16.07 5.55 -10.15
C THR A 183 -15.44 6.11 -11.41
N SER A 184 -15.81 7.33 -11.80
CA SER A 184 -15.20 7.99 -12.96
C SER A 184 -13.70 8.13 -12.74
N ALA A 185 -12.91 7.55 -13.65
CA ALA A 185 -11.46 7.66 -13.63
C ALA A 185 -11.00 9.12 -13.52
N LEU A 186 -11.70 10.00 -14.24
CA LEU A 186 -11.41 11.42 -14.32
C LEU A 186 -12.65 12.26 -14.13
N ILE A 187 -12.46 13.40 -13.46
CA ILE A 187 -13.48 14.42 -13.27
C ILE A 187 -12.90 15.77 -13.66
N LYS A 188 -13.78 16.72 -13.98
CA LYS A 188 -13.36 18.10 -14.20
C LYS A 188 -13.18 18.77 -12.84
N GLU A 189 -11.94 19.05 -12.48
CA GLU A 189 -11.60 19.81 -11.27
C GLU A 189 -11.23 21.24 -11.63
N GLY A 190 -11.43 22.17 -10.69
CA GLY A 190 -11.02 23.57 -10.83
C GLY A 190 -9.50 23.72 -11.00
N THR A 191 -9.05 24.92 -11.34
CA THR A 191 -7.61 25.21 -11.34
C THR A 191 -7.14 25.36 -9.90
N LEU A 192 -6.25 24.47 -9.47
CA LEU A 192 -5.47 24.60 -8.24
C LEU A 192 -4.04 24.97 -8.65
N HIS A 193 -3.46 25.96 -7.97
CA HIS A 193 -2.10 26.43 -8.23
C HIS A 193 -1.04 25.59 -7.51
N ASP A 194 -1.39 25.05 -6.34
CA ASP A 194 -0.59 24.20 -5.47
C ASP A 194 -1.48 23.14 -4.79
N GLY A 195 -0.86 22.12 -4.19
CA GLY A 195 -1.55 21.07 -3.46
C GLY A 195 -0.92 19.69 -3.66
N ALA A 196 -1.75 18.66 -3.79
CA ALA A 196 -1.30 17.31 -4.10
C ALA A 196 -2.12 16.72 -5.24
N SER A 197 -1.49 15.81 -5.96
CA SER A 197 -2.22 14.89 -6.82
C SER A 197 -2.24 13.50 -6.19
N TRP A 198 -3.38 12.83 -6.37
CA TRP A 198 -3.69 11.53 -5.78
C TRP A 198 -4.12 10.61 -6.91
N THR A 199 -3.40 9.51 -7.10
CA THR A 199 -3.78 8.48 -8.07
C THR A 199 -3.99 7.17 -7.33
N LEU A 200 -5.22 6.64 -7.38
CA LEU A 200 -5.53 5.32 -6.86
C LEU A 200 -5.76 4.37 -8.03
N GLU A 201 -4.89 3.39 -8.15
CA GLU A 201 -4.95 2.33 -9.14
C GLU A 201 -5.40 1.03 -8.49
N GLY A 202 -6.09 0.19 -9.27
CA GLY A 202 -6.50 -1.15 -8.87
C GLY A 202 -6.35 -2.14 -10.02
N PHE A 203 -5.87 -3.33 -9.69
CA PHE A 203 -5.77 -4.47 -10.58
C PHE A 203 -6.39 -5.68 -9.87
N SER A 204 -7.41 -6.29 -10.46
CA SER A 204 -8.10 -7.45 -9.89
C SER A 204 -8.73 -8.24 -11.02
N ASN A 205 -8.51 -9.57 -11.05
CA ASN A 205 -9.09 -10.47 -12.05
C ASN A 205 -8.86 -10.01 -13.51
N GLY A 206 -7.64 -9.55 -13.82
CA GLY A 206 -7.28 -9.06 -15.16
C GLY A 206 -7.90 -7.71 -15.55
N LYS A 207 -8.63 -7.05 -14.64
CA LYS A 207 -9.19 -5.72 -14.85
C LYS A 207 -8.30 -4.69 -14.19
N TYR A 208 -8.06 -3.59 -14.90
CA TYR A 208 -7.34 -2.43 -14.40
C TYR A 208 -8.26 -1.21 -14.33
N HIS A 209 -8.16 -0.43 -13.26
CA HIS A 209 -8.87 0.82 -13.10
C HIS A 209 -8.00 1.84 -12.36
N SER A 210 -8.12 3.11 -12.70
CA SER A 210 -7.38 4.19 -12.06
C SER A 210 -8.23 5.43 -11.88
N ILE A 211 -8.08 6.07 -10.74
CA ILE A 211 -8.76 7.31 -10.35
C ILE A 211 -7.70 8.35 -10.06
N TYR A 212 -7.76 9.49 -10.74
CA TYR A 212 -6.91 10.64 -10.46
C TYR A 212 -7.72 11.79 -9.85
N ARG A 213 -7.23 12.39 -8.77
CA ARG A 213 -7.83 13.56 -8.11
C ARG A 213 -6.76 14.55 -7.67
N ARG A 214 -7.08 15.84 -7.71
CA ARG A 214 -6.39 16.89 -6.95
C ARG A 214 -7.13 17.23 -5.66
N THR A 215 -8.45 17.09 -5.67
CA THR A 215 -9.28 17.26 -4.47
C THR A 215 -10.12 15.99 -4.29
N PRO A 216 -9.66 15.02 -3.49
CA PRO A 216 -10.43 13.80 -3.25
C PRO A 216 -11.77 14.11 -2.60
N SER A 217 -12.80 13.35 -2.97
CA SER A 217 -14.06 13.39 -2.23
C SER A 217 -13.85 12.78 -0.83
N LYS A 218 -14.75 13.08 0.11
CA LYS A 218 -14.73 12.47 1.46
C LYS A 218 -14.59 10.94 1.42
N GLN A 219 -15.24 10.31 0.45
CA GLN A 219 -15.18 8.87 0.18
C GLN A 219 -13.77 8.39 -0.18
N LEU A 220 -13.10 9.09 -1.11
CA LEU A 220 -11.73 8.75 -1.52
C LEU A 220 -10.73 9.06 -0.42
N THR A 221 -10.92 10.16 0.30
CA THR A 221 -10.12 10.52 1.48
C THR A 221 -10.10 9.40 2.52
N GLN A 222 -11.24 8.74 2.78
CA GLN A 222 -11.29 7.59 3.70
C GLN A 222 -10.41 6.42 3.25
N ILE A 223 -10.43 6.10 1.94
CA ILE A 223 -9.58 5.05 1.37
C ILE A 223 -8.11 5.44 1.50
N PHE A 224 -7.77 6.70 1.16
CA PHE A 224 -6.38 7.17 1.18
C PHE A 224 -5.80 7.16 2.58
N LYS A 225 -6.53 7.72 3.56
CA LYS A 225 -6.15 7.68 4.97
C LYS A 225 -5.93 6.25 5.44
N ARG A 226 -6.83 5.32 5.07
CA ARG A 226 -6.66 3.94 5.48
C ARG A 226 -5.38 3.30 4.93
N MET A 227 -4.96 3.64 3.71
CA MET A 227 -3.69 3.16 3.16
C MET A 227 -2.49 3.74 3.91
N PHE A 228 -2.52 5.03 4.28
CA PHE A 228 -1.49 5.63 5.13
C PHE A 228 -1.46 5.01 6.53
N ASP A 229 -2.60 4.81 7.18
CA ASP A 229 -2.68 4.16 8.49
C ASP A 229 -2.04 2.77 8.47
N LEU A 230 -2.36 1.96 7.45
CA LEU A 230 -1.83 0.61 7.29
C LEU A 230 -0.34 0.60 6.96
N SER A 231 0.15 1.63 6.29
CA SER A 231 1.56 1.75 5.93
C SER A 231 2.47 2.02 7.12
N GLY A 232 1.92 2.62 8.19
CA GLY A 232 2.69 3.02 9.36
C GLY A 232 3.70 4.15 9.11
N VAL A 233 3.71 4.77 7.92
CA VAL A 233 4.63 5.89 7.64
C VAL A 233 4.02 7.23 8.06
N GLU A 234 4.83 8.02 8.77
CA GLU A 234 4.49 9.40 9.07
C GLU A 234 4.75 10.26 7.83
N THR A 235 3.72 10.97 7.38
CA THR A 235 3.80 11.87 6.22
C THR A 235 2.86 13.04 6.41
N GLU A 236 3.04 14.07 5.58
CA GLU A 236 2.29 15.32 5.60
C GLU A 236 0.96 15.22 4.85
N HIS A 237 0.49 14.01 4.53
CA HIS A 237 -0.68 13.77 3.68
C HIS A 237 -1.96 14.40 4.23
N GLU A 238 -2.11 14.49 5.56
CA GLU A 238 -3.25 15.12 6.22
C GLU A 238 -3.39 16.60 5.87
N ASP A 239 -2.29 17.32 5.66
CA ASP A 239 -2.31 18.74 5.25
C ASP A 239 -2.92 18.96 3.86
N TYR A 240 -3.06 17.87 3.08
CA TYR A 240 -3.57 17.87 1.71
C TYR A 240 -4.96 17.22 1.58
N LEU A 241 -5.50 16.68 2.67
CA LEU A 241 -6.83 16.08 2.74
C LEU A 241 -7.77 17.06 3.46
N GLY A 242 -8.24 18.06 2.71
CA GLY A 242 -9.15 19.11 3.20
C GLY A 242 -10.50 18.60 3.71
#